data_AF-A0AAJ7DWY6-F1
#
_entry.id   AF-A0AAJ7DWY6-F1
#
_cell.length_a   1.000
_cell.length_b   1.000
_cell.length_c   1.000
_cell.angle_alpha   90.00
_cell.angle_beta   90.00
_cell.angle_gamma   90.00
#
_symmetry.space_group_name_H-M   'P 1'
#
loop_
_entity.id
_entity.type
_entity.pdbx_description
1 polymer ?
#
loop_
_entity_poly.entity_id
_entity_poly.type
_entity_poly.pdbx_seq_one_letter_code
_entity_poly.pdbx_strand_id
1 'polypeptide(L)'
;MFTYKNLGTRRCADAEATLVKQTFKNLGFDVFIYKDYTYQQIKKLLTNLSSDDYKKDDCICIFILTHGEAKGLIWALDACYPINIYEETLSNIQTLADKPKLIFVQARIVARVDGGTHLIQQKSDYIDEINRK
;
A
#
# COMPACT_ATOMS: atom_id res chain seq x y z
N MET A 1 2.08 22.90 12.91
CA MET A 1 2.38 23.37 11.54
C MET A 1 3.55 22.52 11.05
N PHE A 2 3.29 21.49 10.25
CA PHE A 2 4.34 20.57 9.79
C PHE A 2 5.06 21.21 8.61
N THR A 3 6.33 21.55 8.81
CA THR A 3 7.23 22.19 7.85
C THR A 3 7.46 21.29 6.63
N TYR A 4 7.54 21.90 5.46
CA TYR A 4 7.81 21.23 4.18
C TYR A 4 9.14 20.46 4.28
N LYS A 5 9.06 19.13 4.38
CA LYS A 5 10.22 18.23 4.42
C LYS A 5 10.54 17.87 2.97
N ASN A 6 11.75 18.20 2.50
CA ASN A 6 12.21 17.71 1.20
C ASN A 6 12.52 16.21 1.32
N LEU A 7 11.52 15.38 1.04
CA LEU A 7 11.59 13.93 1.21
C LEU A 7 12.32 13.22 0.05
N GLY A 8 12.74 13.99 -0.97
CA GLY A 8 13.33 13.47 -2.18
C GLY A 8 12.35 12.65 -3.03
N THR A 9 12.70 12.44 -4.30
CA THR A 9 11.90 11.61 -5.21
C THR A 9 11.96 10.14 -4.81
N ARG A 10 10.80 9.47 -4.77
CA ARG A 10 10.74 8.01 -4.70
C ARG A 10 11.09 7.39 -6.04
N ARG A 11 12.40 7.29 -6.32
CA ARG A 11 12.91 6.53 -7.46
C ARG A 11 12.34 5.10 -7.37
N CYS A 12 11.76 4.62 -8.48
CA CYS A 12 10.98 3.38 -8.65
C CYS A 12 9.47 3.42 -8.39
N ALA A 13 8.89 4.49 -7.85
CA ALA A 13 7.44 4.54 -7.59
C ALA A 13 6.58 4.32 -8.86
N ASP A 14 7.01 4.87 -10.00
CA ASP A 14 6.32 4.68 -11.28
C ASP A 14 6.36 3.23 -11.78
N ALA A 15 7.48 2.54 -11.56
CA ALA A 15 7.63 1.12 -11.90
C ALA A 15 6.77 0.26 -10.97
N GLU A 16 6.81 0.51 -9.65
CA GLU A 16 5.95 -0.13 -8.65
C GLU A 16 4.46 0.01 -9.04
N ALA A 17 4.00 1.22 -9.36
CA ALA A 17 2.62 1.49 -9.76
C ALA A 17 2.24 0.76 -11.06
N THR A 18 3.16 0.68 -12.02
CA THR A 18 2.93 -0.03 -13.29
C THR A 18 2.76 -1.53 -13.07
N LEU A 19 3.61 -2.14 -12.25
CA LEU A 19 3.49 -3.56 -11.89
C LEU A 19 2.20 -3.86 -11.14
N VAL A 20 1.85 -3.05 -10.14
CA VAL A 20 0.57 -3.18 -9.42
C VAL A 20 -0.60 -3.12 -10.39
N LYS A 21 -0.60 -2.15 -11.31
CA LYS A 21 -1.66 -2.02 -12.32
C LYS A 21 -1.76 -3.24 -13.23
N GLN A 22 -0.65 -3.75 -13.73
CA GLN A 22 -0.66 -4.94 -14.58
C GLN A 22 -1.19 -6.16 -13.84
N THR A 23 -0.70 -6.40 -12.62
CA THR A 23 -1.13 -7.52 -11.79
C THR A 23 -2.61 -7.47 -11.46
N PHE A 24 -3.11 -6.32 -11.00
CA PHE A 24 -4.52 -6.20 -10.59
C PHE A 24 -5.48 -6.15 -11.78
N LYS A 25 -5.05 -5.61 -12.92
CA LYS A 25 -5.82 -5.78 -14.17
C LYS A 25 -5.96 -7.25 -14.56
N ASN A 26 -4.90 -8.04 -14.43
CA ASN A 26 -4.97 -9.48 -14.74
C ASN A 26 -5.85 -10.25 -13.75
N LEU A 27 -6.05 -9.72 -12.55
CA LEU A 27 -7.01 -10.24 -11.55
C LEU A 27 -8.45 -9.74 -11.78
N GLY A 28 -8.70 -8.93 -12.82
CA GLY A 28 -10.04 -8.45 -13.17
C GLY A 28 -10.44 -7.12 -12.53
N PHE A 29 -9.53 -6.39 -11.89
CA PHE A 29 -9.84 -5.09 -11.31
C PHE A 29 -9.84 -3.96 -12.33
N ASP A 30 -10.74 -3.00 -12.14
CA ASP A 30 -10.63 -1.66 -12.73
C ASP A 30 -9.62 -0.82 -11.93
N VAL A 31 -8.43 -0.62 -12.51
CA VAL A 31 -7.30 0.04 -11.83
C VAL A 31 -7.12 1.50 -12.26
N PHE A 32 -7.15 2.39 -11.27
CA PHE A 32 -6.87 3.83 -11.41
C PHE A 32 -5.55 4.21 -10.74
N ILE A 33 -4.76 5.08 -11.38
CA ILE A 33 -3.49 5.59 -10.83
C ILE A 33 -3.64 7.09 -10.55
N TYR A 34 -3.30 7.48 -9.32
CA TYR A 34 -3.30 8.87 -8.86
C TYR A 34 -1.88 9.24 -8.44
N LYS A 35 -1.23 10.11 -9.23
CA LYS A 35 0.18 10.46 -9.05
C LYS A 35 0.33 11.83 -8.41
N ASP A 36 1.21 11.91 -7.40
CA ASP A 36 1.61 13.14 -6.72
C ASP A 36 0.43 13.99 -6.22
N TYR A 37 -0.60 13.32 -5.67
CA TYR A 37 -1.75 14.03 -5.12
C TYR A 37 -1.38 14.81 -3.85
N THR A 38 -1.85 16.05 -3.79
CA THR A 38 -1.97 16.84 -2.55
C THR A 38 -2.97 16.20 -1.60
N TYR A 39 -2.90 16.56 -0.32
CA TYR A 39 -3.83 16.05 0.68
C TYR A 39 -5.27 16.47 0.39
N GLN A 40 -5.48 17.65 -0.20
CA GLN A 40 -6.81 18.07 -0.64
C GLN A 40 -7.35 17.18 -1.77
N GLN A 41 -6.51 16.80 -2.74
CA GLN A 41 -6.91 15.88 -3.80
C GLN A 41 -7.21 14.48 -3.27
N ILE A 42 -6.43 13.99 -2.29
CA ILE A 42 -6.70 12.72 -1.61
C ILE A 42 -8.06 12.76 -0.89
N LYS A 43 -8.34 13.82 -0.13
CA LYS A 43 -9.65 13.97 0.52
C LYS A 43 -10.80 13.96 -0.47
N LYS A 44 -10.66 14.68 -1.59
CA LYS A 44 -11.67 14.68 -2.66
C LYS A 44 -11.87 13.29 -3.27
N LEU A 45 -10.77 12.55 -3.50
CA LEU A 45 -10.82 11.17 -3.96
C LEU A 45 -11.58 10.27 -2.97
N LEU A 46 -11.30 10.38 -1.67
CA LEU A 46 -12.00 9.62 -0.63
C LEU A 46 -13.49 9.97 -0.54
N THR A 47 -13.85 11.24 -0.69
CA THR A 47 -15.26 11.67 -0.77
C THR A 47 -15.97 11.04 -1.97
N ASN A 48 -15.32 11.03 -3.13
CA ASN A 48 -15.87 10.39 -4.33
C ASN A 48 -16.04 8.88 -4.12
N LEU A 49 -14.99 8.20 -3.63
CA LEU A 49 -15.04 6.78 -3.32
C LEU A 49 -16.17 6.45 -2.34
N SER A 50 -16.40 7.30 -1.33
CA SER A 50 -17.48 7.10 -0.36
C SER A 50 -18.89 7.24 -0.94
N SER A 51 -19.01 7.86 -2.11
CA SER A 51 -20.29 8.12 -2.78
C SER A 51 -20.60 7.15 -3.93
N ASP A 52 -19.64 6.30 -4.31
CA ASP A 52 -19.80 5.33 -5.40
C ASP A 52 -20.66 4.11 -5.00
N ASP A 53 -21.26 3.46 -6.02
CA ASP A 53 -22.08 2.25 -5.83
C ASP A 53 -21.31 0.98 -6.19
N TYR A 54 -20.85 0.27 -5.16
CA TYR A 54 -20.09 -0.97 -5.29
C TYR A 54 -20.94 -2.24 -5.24
N LYS A 55 -22.27 -2.17 -5.41
CA LYS A 55 -23.14 -3.36 -5.30
C LYS A 55 -22.69 -4.53 -6.18
N LYS A 56 -22.17 -4.24 -7.37
CA LYS A 56 -21.74 -5.23 -8.36
C LYS A 56 -20.26 -5.64 -8.23
N ASP A 57 -19.50 -4.96 -7.38
CA ASP A 57 -18.07 -5.26 -7.19
C ASP A 57 -17.88 -6.31 -6.10
N ASP A 58 -16.86 -7.15 -6.22
CA ASP A 58 -16.58 -8.19 -5.21
C ASP A 58 -15.80 -7.65 -4.00
N CYS A 59 -14.91 -6.68 -4.22
CA CYS A 59 -14.06 -6.08 -3.19
C CYS A 59 -13.46 -4.75 -3.67
N ILE A 60 -12.78 -4.04 -2.76
CA ILE A 60 -11.96 -2.87 -3.09
C ILE A 60 -10.52 -3.05 -2.63
N CYS A 61 -9.58 -2.58 -3.43
CA CYS A 61 -8.15 -2.53 -3.10
C CYS A 61 -7.63 -1.10 -3.21
N ILE A 62 -6.90 -0.62 -2.19
CA ILE A 62 -6.20 0.66 -2.21
C ILE A 62 -4.70 0.41 -2.03
N PHE A 63 -3.90 0.89 -2.98
CA PHE A 63 -2.43 0.85 -2.94
C PHE A 63 -1.88 2.24 -2.66
N ILE A 64 -1.08 2.37 -1.61
CA ILE A 64 -0.47 3.64 -1.20
C ILE A 64 1.06 3.52 -1.28
N LEU A 65 1.65 4.22 -2.24
CA LEU A 65 3.10 4.23 -2.49
C LEU A 65 3.67 5.60 -2.13
N THR A 66 4.22 5.78 -0.92
CA THR A 66 4.55 7.13 -0.42
C THR A 66 5.70 7.16 0.59
N HIS A 67 6.17 8.34 0.99
CA HIS A 67 7.02 8.46 2.16
C HIS A 67 6.20 8.26 3.44
N GLY A 68 6.79 7.55 4.40
CA GLY A 68 6.20 7.32 5.71
C GLY A 68 6.89 8.13 6.80
N GLU A 69 6.21 8.29 7.91
CA GLU A 69 6.74 8.83 9.16
C GLU A 69 6.33 7.90 10.30
N ALA A 70 6.91 8.11 11.49
CA ALA A 70 6.57 7.31 12.66
C ALA A 70 5.05 7.35 12.98
N LYS A 71 4.57 6.31 13.68
CA LYS A 71 3.20 6.22 14.22
C LYS A 71 2.08 6.23 13.15
N GLY A 72 2.29 5.56 12.01
CA GLY A 72 1.25 5.37 11.00
C GLY A 72 0.92 6.63 10.18
N LEU A 73 1.86 7.58 10.13
CA LEU A 73 1.75 8.78 9.34
C LEU A 73 2.37 8.55 7.94
N ILE A 74 1.72 9.11 6.93
CA ILE A 74 2.17 9.05 5.53
C ILE A 74 2.08 10.42 4.88
N TRP A 75 2.81 10.59 3.78
CA TRP A 75 2.90 11.87 3.08
C TRP A 75 2.00 11.91 1.84
N ALA A 76 1.31 13.02 1.69
CA ALA A 76 0.84 13.53 0.41
C ALA A 76 1.95 14.38 -0.21
N LEU A 77 1.70 14.96 -1.39
CA LEU A 77 2.65 15.89 -2.01
C LEU A 77 3.00 17.10 -1.09
N ASP A 78 2.03 17.57 -0.31
CA ASP A 78 2.09 18.84 0.42
C ASP A 78 1.87 18.72 1.94
N ALA A 79 1.41 17.57 2.45
CA ALA A 79 1.11 17.40 3.87
C ALA A 79 1.31 15.96 4.37
N CYS A 80 1.65 15.84 5.65
CA CYS A 80 1.66 14.57 6.36
C CYS A 80 0.30 14.32 7.03
N TYR A 81 -0.24 13.11 6.94
CA TYR A 81 -1.56 12.75 7.44
C TYR A 81 -1.62 11.28 7.90
N PRO A 82 -2.60 10.90 8.73
CA PRO A 82 -2.66 9.55 9.27
C PRO A 82 -3.32 8.58 8.29
N ILE A 83 -2.84 7.34 8.24
CA ILE A 83 -3.29 6.36 7.25
C ILE A 83 -4.68 5.78 7.53
N ASN A 84 -5.15 5.84 8.77
CA ASN A 84 -6.47 5.35 9.18
C ASN A 84 -7.64 6.04 8.44
N ILE A 85 -7.43 7.21 7.82
CA ILE A 85 -8.49 7.87 7.03
C ILE A 85 -9.03 6.99 5.91
N TYR A 86 -8.21 6.09 5.36
CA TYR A 86 -8.63 5.16 4.31
C TYR A 86 -9.57 4.09 4.88
N GLU A 87 -9.22 3.50 6.03
CA GLU A 87 -10.04 2.51 6.73
C GLU A 87 -11.38 3.13 7.15
N GLU A 88 -11.34 4.32 7.76
CA GLU A 88 -12.53 5.09 8.19
C GLU A 88 -13.43 5.46 7.00
N THR A 89 -12.86 5.80 5.85
CA THR A 89 -13.65 6.07 4.65
C THR A 89 -14.35 4.81 4.18
N LEU A 90 -13.61 3.70 4.03
CA LEU A 90 -14.15 2.45 3.49
C LEU A 90 -15.12 1.75 4.44
N SER A 91 -15.03 1.97 5.76
CA SER A 91 -15.99 1.43 6.73
C SER A 91 -17.37 2.05 6.59
N ASN A 92 -17.46 3.28 6.08
CA ASN A 92 -18.72 4.02 5.94
C ASN A 92 -19.47 3.76 4.62
N ILE A 93 -18.91 2.95 3.72
CA ILE A 93 -19.52 2.64 2.42
C ILE A 93 -20.44 1.43 2.56
N GLN A 94 -21.75 1.69 2.54
CA GLN A 94 -22.77 0.66 2.76
C GLN A 94 -22.78 -0.44 1.69
N THR A 95 -22.50 -0.08 0.43
CA THR A 95 -22.48 -1.01 -0.71
C THR A 95 -21.26 -1.94 -0.72
N LEU A 96 -20.27 -1.67 0.15
CA LEU A 96 -19.13 -2.52 0.47
C LEU A 96 -19.31 -3.26 1.81
N ALA A 97 -20.49 -3.25 2.42
CA ALA A 97 -20.77 -4.10 3.58
C ALA A 97 -20.53 -5.57 3.23
N ASP A 98 -19.89 -6.32 4.15
CA ASP A 98 -19.51 -7.73 3.99
C ASP A 98 -18.53 -8.05 2.85
N LYS A 99 -17.99 -7.02 2.19
CA LYS A 99 -16.99 -7.16 1.12
C LYS A 99 -15.57 -6.86 1.63
N PRO A 100 -14.54 -7.60 1.16
CA PRO A 100 -13.15 -7.32 1.55
C PRO A 100 -12.70 -5.90 1.16
N LYS A 101 -11.98 -5.25 2.08
CA LYS A 101 -11.41 -3.90 1.93
C LYS A 101 -9.91 -4.01 2.16
N LEU A 102 -9.15 -4.15 1.08
CA LEU A 102 -7.71 -4.42 1.14
C LEU A 102 -6.93 -3.11 1.00
N ILE A 103 -6.08 -2.80 1.96
CA ILE A 103 -5.22 -1.61 1.92
C ILE A 103 -3.76 -2.07 1.98
N PHE A 104 -3.01 -1.76 0.93
CA PHE A 104 -1.58 -2.10 0.80
C PHE A 104 -0.75 -0.83 0.88
N VAL A 105 0.25 -0.83 1.75
CA VAL A 105 0.99 0.38 2.10
C VAL A 105 2.48 0.13 1.93
N GLN A 106 3.08 0.79 0.96
CA GLN A 106 4.52 0.83 0.75
C GLN A 106 5.04 2.21 1.14
N ALA A 107 5.34 2.37 2.43
CA ALA A 107 5.79 3.63 3.00
C ALA A 107 7.28 3.58 3.35
N ARG A 108 8.09 4.46 2.74
CA ARG A 108 9.52 4.56 3.09
C ARG A 108 9.66 5.43 4.33
N ILE A 109 10.00 4.82 5.46
CA ILE A 109 10.37 5.53 6.69
C ILE A 109 11.89 5.65 6.71
N VAL A 110 12.43 6.82 7.05
CA VAL A 110 13.87 6.98 7.28
C VAL A 110 14.21 6.37 8.65
N ALA A 111 14.27 5.05 8.70
CA ALA A 111 14.69 4.28 9.87
C ALA A 111 16.08 3.68 9.65
N ARG A 112 16.71 3.23 10.74
CA ARG A 112 18.02 2.58 10.72
C ARG A 112 18.01 1.39 9.75
N VAL A 113 19.10 1.23 9.01
CA VAL A 113 19.31 0.09 8.11
C VAL A 113 19.49 -1.15 8.97
N ASP A 114 18.62 -2.14 8.80
CA ASP A 114 18.82 -3.46 9.39
C ASP A 114 19.99 -4.14 8.66
N GLY A 115 21.02 -4.55 9.40
CA GLY A 115 22.23 -5.18 8.84
C GLY A 115 22.03 -6.58 8.29
N GLY A 116 20.80 -7.10 8.32
CA GLY A 116 20.50 -8.49 8.05
C GLY A 116 21.11 -9.44 9.08
N THR A 117 20.85 -10.74 8.92
CA THR A 117 21.54 -11.81 9.65
C THR A 117 21.84 -12.94 8.69
N HIS A 118 22.95 -13.64 8.90
CA HIS A 118 23.30 -14.80 8.08
C HIS A 118 22.43 -16.00 8.50
N LEU A 119 21.68 -16.55 7.55
CA LEU A 119 20.95 -17.79 7.76
C LEU A 119 21.96 -18.95 7.78
N ILE A 120 21.98 -19.71 8.88
CA ILE A 120 22.63 -21.02 8.90
C ILE A 120 21.70 -21.98 8.18
N GLN A 121 22.17 -22.56 7.09
CA GLN A 121 21.42 -23.55 6.34
C GLN A 121 21.23 -24.79 7.22
N GLN A 122 20.00 -25.08 7.63
CA GLN A 122 19.67 -26.38 8.22
C GLN A 122 19.86 -27.44 7.13
N LYS A 123 20.89 -28.27 7.25
CA LYS A 123 20.93 -29.55 6.53
C LYS A 123 19.73 -30.35 7.01
N SER A 124 18.85 -30.72 6.09
CA SER A 124 17.81 -31.70 6.38
C SER A 124 18.47 -33.08 6.44
N ASP A 125 18.47 -33.71 7.61
CA ASP A 125 18.98 -35.07 7.83
C ASP A 125 18.28 -36.12 6.93
N TYR A 126 17.14 -35.75 6.32
CA TYR A 126 16.38 -36.60 5.40
C TYR A 126 17.12 -36.91 4.08
N ILE A 127 17.94 -35.98 3.58
CA ILE A 127 18.67 -36.18 2.29
C ILE A 127 19.89 -37.10 2.49
N ASP A 128 20.50 -37.10 3.68
CA ASP A 128 21.66 -37.95 3.98
C ASP A 128 21.27 -39.43 4.18
N GLU A 129 19.99 -39.74 4.48
CA GLU A 129 19.50 -41.12 4.63
C GLU A 129 19.13 -41.78 3.29
N ILE A 130 18.65 -41.01 2.31
CA ILE A 130 18.38 -41.51 0.94
C ILE A 130 19.68 -41.89 0.21
N ASN A 131 20.75 -41.11 0.41
CA ASN A 131 22.04 -41.34 -0.26
C ASN A 131 22.88 -42.47 0.38
N ARG A 132 22.39 -43.13 1.44
CA ARG A 132 23.04 -44.30 2.06
C ARG A 132 22.39 -45.65 1.68
N LYS A 133 21.36 -45.67 0.84
CA LYS A 133 20.79 -46.90 0.27
C LYS A 133 21.23 -47.07 -1.19
#